data_AF-A0A2A6CJV4-F1
#
_entry.id   AF-A0A2A6CJV4-F1
#
_cell.length_a   1.000
_cell.length_b   1.000
_cell.length_c   1.000
_cell.angle_alpha   90.00
_cell.angle_beta   90.00
_cell.angle_gamma   90.00
#
_symmetry.space_group_name_H-M   'P 1'
#
loop_
_entity.id
_entity.type
_entity.pdbx_description
1 polymer ?
#
loop_
_entity_poly.entity_id
_entity_poly.type
_entity_poly.pdbx_seq_one_letter_code
_entity_poly.pdbx_strand_id
1 'polypeptide(L)'
;KNIIALTGNSLEFLQNQELKDRLQMRVECSDRCACNANHCTNRAVQKGRQAAVIIFRDLSKGWCLRAASEYSTGDYIGEYIGK
;
A
#
# COMPACT_ATOMS: atom_id res chain seq x y z
N LYS A 1 -8.84 -0.10 22.57
CA LYS A 1 -7.92 0.20 21.45
C LYS A 1 -6.74 -0.75 21.59
N ASN A 2 -6.80 -1.90 20.93
CA ASN A 2 -5.75 -2.91 21.04
C ASN A 2 -4.80 -2.72 19.88
N ILE A 3 -3.66 -2.05 20.14
CA ILE A 3 -2.57 -1.97 19.17
C ILE A 3 -1.86 -3.31 19.25
N ILE A 4 -2.14 -4.19 18.28
CA ILE A 4 -1.38 -5.43 18.13
C ILE A 4 -0.13 -5.06 17.33
N ALA A 5 0.99 -4.89 18.01
CA ALA A 5 2.30 -4.82 17.36
C ALA A 5 2.67 -6.23 16.89
N LEU A 6 2.30 -6.57 15.66
CA LEU A 6 2.70 -7.82 15.03
C LEU A 6 4.14 -7.65 14.56
N THR A 7 5.09 -8.05 15.41
CA THR A 7 6.47 -8.27 15.00
C THR A 7 6.44 -9.36 13.93
N GLY A 8 6.86 -9.00 12.71
CA GLY A 8 6.78 -9.88 11.56
C GLY A 8 7.54 -11.18 11.81
N ASN A 9 6.80 -12.29 11.94
CA ASN A 9 7.16 -13.67 11.57
C ASN A 9 6.32 -14.78 12.24
N SER A 10 5.22 -14.51 12.95
CA SER A 10 4.35 -15.61 13.38
C SER A 10 3.56 -16.17 12.18
N LEU A 11 3.84 -17.42 11.80
CA LEU A 11 3.15 -18.15 10.72
C LEU A 11 1.62 -18.13 10.88
N GLU A 12 1.14 -18.06 12.12
CA GLU A 12 -0.28 -17.94 12.48
C GLU A 12 -0.95 -16.69 11.89
N PHE A 13 -0.23 -15.56 11.81
CA PHE A 13 -0.77 -14.34 11.22
C PHE A 13 -0.93 -14.43 9.70
N LEU A 14 0.05 -15.06 9.03
CA LEU A 14 0.03 -15.22 7.58
C LEU A 14 -1.00 -16.25 7.10
N GLN A 15 -1.43 -17.16 7.96
CA GLN A 15 -2.39 -18.21 7.62
C GLN A 15 -3.84 -17.88 8.01
N ASN A 16 -4.06 -16.84 8.82
CA ASN A 16 -5.40 -16.49 9.31
C ASN A 16 -6.06 -15.38 8.46
N GLN A 17 -7.00 -15.78 7.60
CA GLN A 17 -7.70 -14.88 6.71
C GLN A 17 -8.62 -13.89 7.47
N GLU A 18 -9.30 -14.33 8.54
CA GLU A 18 -10.17 -13.46 9.35
C GLU A 18 -9.38 -12.34 10.06
N LEU A 19 -8.18 -12.64 10.56
CA LEU A 19 -7.32 -11.64 11.18
C LEU A 19 -6.82 -10.61 10.16
N LYS A 20 -6.49 -11.03 8.94
CA LYS A 20 -6.10 -10.13 7.86
C LYS A 20 -7.24 -9.21 7.45
N ASP A 21 -8.45 -9.75 7.33
CA ASP A 21 -9.64 -8.98 6.95
C ASP A 21 -10.01 -7.99 8.06
N ARG A 22 -9.93 -8.40 9.33
CA ARG A 22 -10.17 -7.51 10.49
C ARG A 22 -9.14 -6.39 10.60
N LEU A 23 -7.88 -6.66 10.26
CA LEU A 23 -6.78 -5.69 10.35
C LEU A 23 -6.54 -4.91 9.05
N GLN A 24 -7.24 -5.27 7.97
CA GLN A 24 -7.05 -4.74 6.62
C GLN A 24 -5.58 -4.72 6.19
N MET A 25 -4.81 -5.70 6.65
CA MET A 25 -3.37 -5.76 6.38
C MET A 25 -3.13 -6.48 5.05
N ARG A 26 -2.49 -5.78 4.11
CA ARG A 26 -2.01 -6.37 2.85
C ARG A 26 -0.56 -6.83 3.00
N VAL A 27 -0.30 -8.09 2.66
CA VAL A 27 1.06 -8.65 2.64
C VAL A 27 1.46 -8.93 1.19
N GLU A 28 2.45 -8.19 0.71
CA GLU A 28 2.96 -8.35 -0.65
C GLU A 28 3.94 -9.53 -0.79
N CYS A 29 4.05 -10.06 -2.00
CA CYS A 29 5.10 -10.98 -2.36
C CYS A 29 6.46 -10.29 -2.26
N SER A 30 7.47 -11.03 -1.81
CA SER A 30 8.86 -10.62 -1.77
C SER A 30 9.68 -11.43 -2.77
N ASP A 31 10.97 -11.12 -2.91
CA ASP A 31 11.89 -11.83 -3.81
C ASP A 31 12.13 -13.30 -3.44
N ARG A 32 11.64 -13.73 -2.27
CA ARG A 32 11.60 -15.15 -1.88
C ARG A 32 10.42 -15.92 -2.50
N CYS A 33 9.45 -15.22 -3.09
CA CYS A 33 8.31 -15.86 -3.76
C CYS A 33 8.71 -16.31 -5.17
N ALA A 34 8.23 -17.49 -5.59
CA ALA A 34 8.48 -18.04 -6.92
C ALA A 34 7.71 -17.34 -8.07
N CYS A 35 6.91 -16.31 -7.77
CA CYS A 35 6.13 -15.59 -8.76
C CYS A 35 7.02 -14.71 -9.65
N ASN A 36 6.61 -14.51 -10.91
CA ASN A 36 7.27 -13.55 -11.79
C ASN A 36 7.08 -12.12 -11.23
N ALA A 37 8.17 -11.46 -10.85
CA ALA A 37 8.13 -10.16 -10.18
C ALA A 37 7.44 -9.06 -11.02
N ASN A 38 7.57 -9.12 -12.35
CA ASN A 38 6.99 -8.12 -13.26
C ASN A 38 5.47 -8.30 -13.41
N HIS A 39 4.99 -9.55 -13.42
CA HIS A 39 3.59 -9.88 -13.68
C HIS A 39 2.77 -10.19 -12.40
N CYS A 40 3.41 -10.35 -11.25
CA CYS A 40 2.69 -10.58 -10.00
C CYS A 40 1.87 -9.35 -9.60
N THR A 41 0.56 -9.56 -9.41
CA THR A 41 -0.40 -8.54 -8.93
C THR A 41 -0.28 -8.29 -7.43
N ASN A 42 0.29 -9.24 -6.67
CA ASN A 42 0.58 -9.09 -5.24
C ASN A 42 1.93 -8.36 -4.97
N ARG A 43 2.35 -7.50 -5.90
CA ARG A 43 3.55 -6.64 -5.81
C ARG A 43 3.22 -5.21 -6.26
N ALA A 44 2.06 -4.68 -5.86
CA ALA A 44 1.54 -3.43 -6.41
C ALA A 44 2.19 -2.19 -5.76
N VAL A 45 2.28 -2.18 -4.43
CA VAL A 45 2.83 -1.06 -3.65
C VAL A 45 4.34 -0.94 -3.87
N GLN A 46 5.07 -2.07 -3.84
CA GLN A 46 6.53 -2.05 -4.04
C GLN A 46 6.98 -1.59 -5.44
N LYS A 47 6.10 -1.62 -6.45
CA LYS A 47 6.37 -1.07 -7.79
C LYS A 47 6.36 0.47 -7.79
N GLY A 48 5.96 1.10 -6.69
CA GLY A 48 5.85 2.54 -6.58
C GLY A 48 4.66 3.11 -7.35
N ARG A 49 4.46 4.43 -7.20
CA ARG A 49 3.35 5.15 -7.81
C ARG A 49 3.46 5.12 -9.34
N GLN A 50 2.44 4.59 -10.00
CA GLN A 50 2.38 4.51 -11.47
C GLN A 50 1.66 5.70 -12.11
N ALA A 51 0.58 6.19 -11.48
CA ALA A 51 -0.22 7.28 -12.02
C ALA A 51 0.31 8.66 -11.56
N ALA A 52 0.15 9.67 -12.41
CA ALA A 52 0.67 11.01 -12.18
C ALA A 52 -0.20 11.80 -11.18
N VAL A 53 0.46 12.63 -10.37
CA VAL A 53 -0.18 13.53 -9.39
C VAL A 53 0.33 14.95 -9.58
N ILE A 54 -0.51 15.93 -9.23
CA ILE A 54 -0.15 17.34 -9.23
C ILE A 54 -0.06 17.81 -7.78
N ILE A 55 1.08 18.38 -7.43
CA ILE A 55 1.26 19.15 -6.20
C ILE A 55 0.95 20.61 -6.53
N PHE A 56 0.07 21.23 -5.77
CA PHE A 56 -0.33 22.62 -6.00
C PHE A 56 -0.56 23.36 -4.69
N ARG A 57 -0.54 24.69 -4.75
CA ARG A 57 -0.83 25.55 -3.61
C ARG A 57 -2.30 25.95 -3.62
N ASP A 58 -3.03 25.58 -2.59
CA ASP A 58 -4.35 26.09 -2.24
C ASP A 58 -4.20 27.28 -1.28
N LEU A 59 -5.02 28.32 -1.49
CA LEU A 59 -4.94 29.56 -0.70
C LEU A 59 -5.34 29.37 0.77
N SER A 60 -6.19 28.40 1.06
CA SER A 60 -6.73 28.13 2.40
C SER A 60 -6.06 26.97 3.13
N LYS A 61 -5.65 25.94 2.38
CA LYS A 61 -5.11 24.67 2.92
C LYS A 61 -3.60 24.53 2.81
N GLY A 62 -2.94 25.45 2.10
CA GLY A 62 -1.50 25.38 1.86
C GLY A 62 -1.17 24.43 0.70
N TRP A 63 -0.24 23.49 0.90
CA TRP A 63 0.12 22.53 -0.16
C TRP A 63 -0.88 21.39 -0.22
N CYS A 64 -1.34 21.07 -1.43
CA CYS A 64 -2.34 20.06 -1.71
C CYS A 64 -1.85 19.11 -2.81
N LEU A 65 -2.48 17.93 -2.86
CA LEU A 65 -2.27 16.91 -3.87
C LEU A 65 -3.59 16.66 -4.61
N ARG A 66 -3.54 16.49 -5.93
CA ARG A 66 -4.67 16.00 -6.73
C ARG A 66 -4.21 15.02 -7.81
N ALA A 67 -5.13 14.20 -8.29
CA ALA A 67 -4.89 13.31 -9.42
C ALA A 67 -4.62 14.10 -10.71
N ALA A 68 -3.62 13.68 -11.49
CA ALA A 68 -3.33 14.24 -12.82
C ALA A 68 -3.93 13.40 -13.97
N SER A 69 -4.37 12.19 -13.64
CA SER A 69 -5.04 11.22 -14.50
C SER A 69 -6.18 10.56 -13.73
N GLU A 70 -7.00 9.75 -14.39
CA GLU A 70 -7.99 8.94 -13.70
C GLU A 70 -7.32 7.92 -12.78
N TYR A 71 -7.96 7.66 -11.64
CA TYR A 71 -7.64 6.59 -10.70
C TYR A 71 -8.90 5.77 -10.51
N SER A 72 -8.74 4.44 -10.53
CA SER A 72 -9.81 3.50 -10.21
C SER A 72 -9.85 3.22 -8.71
N THR A 73 -11.02 2.78 -8.24
CA THR A 73 -11.15 2.29 -6.86
C THR A 73 -10.16 1.16 -6.60
N GLY A 74 -9.31 1.32 -5.59
CA GLY A 74 -8.27 0.34 -5.22
C GLY A 74 -6.88 0.64 -5.81
N ASP A 75 -6.74 1.67 -6.64
CA ASP A 75 -5.45 2.07 -7.17
C ASP A 75 -4.51 2.60 -6.08
N TYR A 76 -3.24 2.26 -6.22
CA TYR A 76 -2.20 2.74 -5.34
C TYR A 76 -1.83 4.19 -5.67
N ILE A 77 -2.03 5.08 -4.70
CA ILE A 77 -1.69 6.51 -4.83
C ILE A 77 -0.20 6.73 -4.56
N GLY A 78 0.33 6.23 -3.44
CA GLY A 78 1.69 6.50 -3.01
C GLY A 78 1.92 6.10 -1.56
N GLU A 79 3.16 6.20 -1.11
CA GLU A 79 3.56 5.89 0.27
C GLU A 79 3.73 7.18 1.07
N TYR A 80 3.29 7.14 2.33
CA TYR A 80 3.61 8.19 3.28
C TYR A 80 5.00 7.93 3.88
N ILE A 81 6.02 8.56 3.29
CA ILE A 81 7.42 8.38 3.69
C ILE A 81 7.87 9.56 4.55
N GLY A 82 8.55 9.27 5.66
CA GLY A 82 9.12 10.24 6.58
C GLY A 82 10.17 9.60 7.49
N LYS A 83 10.90 10.41 8.25
CA LYS A 83 11.78 9.96 9.33
C LYS A 83 11.16 10.26 10.68
#